data_AF-A0A398CMF8-F1
#
_entry.id   AF-A0A398CMF8-F1
#
_cell.length_a   1.000
_cell.length_b   1.000
_cell.length_c   1.000
_cell.angle_alpha   90.00
_cell.angle_beta   90.00
_cell.angle_gamma   90.00
#
_symmetry.space_group_name_H-M   'P 1'
#
loop_
_entity.id
_entity.type
_entity.pdbx_description
1 polymer ?
#
loop_
_entity_poly.entity_id
_entity_poly.type
_entity_poly.pdbx_seq_one_letter_code
_entity_poly.pdbx_strand_id
1 'polypeptide(L)'
;MSMTSRMGELARMEAIEEARVYIAEHYDEAITIDLLADKARLSPKYFGELFKKRFGQSAMDYITEVRIRHAKRYLRETDELLRDIARKVGYSDEFYFSRKFKKEVGFAPSAYLRNSKHRIAVLSPSSIGYLLALGIVPVAAPLDAKWTAYYYHSYASRIPFHLKPGDGDFSEDTETLLKSRPDIVVSHERPSDSGLPDALERSALPLFVPAEQDNWIGKLRRIASFLDKEERCEAWIGAYRHKADLARRDVERLTGKETFVALRLWGNTFHLYCNQGIRDVVYRDLGLNPAYSPPKPTSTTSRPTLLRSTG
;
A
#
# COMPACT_ATOMS: atom_id res chain seq x y z
N MET A 1 -21.49 -35.14 -18.94
CA MET A 1 -20.08 -35.56 -18.72
C MET A 1 -20.09 -36.85 -17.91
N SER A 2 -19.40 -37.91 -18.36
CA SER A 2 -19.39 -39.20 -17.64
C SER A 2 -18.59 -39.11 -16.33
N MET A 3 -18.91 -39.94 -15.35
CA MET A 3 -18.25 -39.98 -14.03
C MET A 3 -16.73 -40.21 -14.15
N THR A 4 -16.31 -41.02 -15.12
CA THR A 4 -14.91 -41.28 -15.48
C THR A 4 -14.19 -40.02 -15.99
N SER A 5 -14.88 -39.18 -16.76
CA SER A 5 -14.33 -37.90 -17.24
C SER A 5 -14.10 -36.90 -16.11
N ARG A 6 -14.97 -36.90 -15.10
CA ARG A 6 -14.87 -35.99 -13.94
C ARG A 6 -13.75 -36.42 -12.98
N MET A 7 -13.58 -37.72 -12.74
CA MET A 7 -12.48 -38.25 -11.94
C MET A 7 -11.11 -37.99 -12.57
N GLY A 8 -11.00 -38.13 -13.90
CA GLY A 8 -9.77 -37.82 -14.62
C GLY A 8 -9.40 -36.33 -14.59
N GLU A 9 -10.39 -35.43 -14.54
CA GLU A 9 -10.15 -33.99 -14.42
C GLU A 9 -9.70 -33.60 -13.00
N LEU A 10 -10.34 -34.15 -11.96
CA LEU A 10 -9.93 -33.94 -10.56
C LEU A 10 -8.50 -34.41 -10.29
N ALA A 11 -8.13 -35.61 -10.74
CA ALA A 11 -6.77 -36.13 -10.55
C ALA A 11 -5.69 -35.24 -11.22
N ARG A 12 -6.01 -34.65 -12.37
CA ARG A 12 -5.11 -33.71 -13.05
C ARG A 12 -4.99 -32.39 -12.30
N MET A 13 -6.08 -31.90 -11.70
CA MET A 13 -6.03 -30.69 -10.87
C MET A 13 -5.20 -30.90 -9.61
N GLU A 14 -5.31 -32.06 -8.98
CA GLU A 14 -4.51 -32.45 -7.82
C GLU A 14 -3.02 -32.52 -8.16
N ALA A 15 -2.65 -33.17 -9.27
CA ALA A 15 -1.26 -33.22 -9.75
C ALA A 15 -0.65 -31.83 -10.03
N ILE A 16 -1.45 -30.88 -10.50
CA ILE A 16 -1.01 -29.48 -10.72
C ILE A 16 -0.82 -28.74 -9.39
N GLU A 17 -1.63 -29.02 -8.39
CA GLU A 17 -1.49 -28.46 -7.05
C GLU A 17 -0.26 -29.05 -6.34
N GLU A 18 -0.01 -30.35 -6.47
CA GLU A 18 1.21 -31.01 -5.99
C GLU A 18 2.47 -30.43 -6.63
N ALA A 19 2.43 -30.13 -7.94
CA ALA A 19 3.53 -29.45 -8.61
C ALA A 19 3.80 -28.05 -8.00
N ARG A 20 2.74 -27.32 -7.60
CA ARG A 20 2.88 -26.02 -6.91
C ARG A 20 3.52 -26.19 -5.52
N VAL A 21 3.11 -27.21 -4.77
CA VAL A 21 3.71 -27.54 -3.47
C VAL A 21 5.19 -27.90 -3.64
N TYR A 22 5.50 -28.75 -4.62
CA TYR A 22 6.88 -29.12 -4.93
C TYR A 22 7.76 -27.89 -5.23
N ILE A 23 7.25 -26.95 -6.04
CA ILE A 23 7.96 -25.68 -6.31
C ILE A 23 8.19 -24.89 -5.03
N ALA A 24 7.20 -24.82 -4.13
CA ALA A 24 7.34 -24.06 -2.89
C ALA A 24 8.39 -24.68 -1.94
N GLU A 25 8.60 -25.98 -1.99
CA GLU A 25 9.56 -26.70 -1.15
C GLU A 25 10.98 -26.77 -1.75
N HIS A 26 11.10 -26.77 -3.09
CA HIS A 26 12.35 -27.01 -3.81
C HIS A 26 12.73 -25.85 -4.74
N TYR A 27 12.23 -24.63 -4.49
CA TYR A 27 12.44 -23.49 -5.39
C TYR A 27 13.92 -23.16 -5.63
N ASP A 28 14.80 -23.54 -4.71
CA ASP A 28 16.24 -23.34 -4.75
C ASP A 28 16.98 -24.37 -5.64
N GLU A 29 16.29 -25.38 -6.14
CA GLU A 29 16.85 -26.39 -7.04
C GLU A 29 16.62 -26.06 -8.53
N ALA A 30 17.30 -26.78 -9.42
CA ALA A 30 17.12 -26.67 -10.86
C ALA A 30 15.80 -27.32 -11.32
N ILE A 31 14.68 -26.59 -11.19
CA ILE A 31 13.37 -27.04 -11.64
C ILE A 31 13.17 -26.74 -13.14
N THR A 32 12.79 -27.76 -13.91
CA THR A 32 12.41 -27.64 -15.32
C THR A 32 10.93 -27.97 -15.52
N ILE A 33 10.35 -27.54 -16.66
CA ILE A 33 8.99 -27.95 -17.03
C ILE A 33 8.90 -29.47 -17.18
N ASP A 34 9.91 -30.12 -17.76
CA ASP A 34 9.93 -31.58 -17.94
C ASP A 34 9.86 -32.31 -16.60
N LEU A 35 10.63 -31.85 -15.59
CA LEU A 35 10.58 -32.41 -14.24
C LEU A 35 9.18 -32.32 -13.62
N LEU A 36 8.54 -31.15 -13.75
CA LEU A 36 7.20 -30.94 -13.20
C LEU A 36 6.12 -31.73 -13.94
N ALA A 37 6.25 -31.84 -15.27
CA ALA A 37 5.36 -32.61 -16.11
C ALA A 37 5.46 -34.11 -15.81
N ASP A 38 6.69 -34.62 -15.63
CA ASP A 38 6.93 -36.02 -15.26
C ASP A 38 6.34 -36.35 -13.89
N LYS A 39 6.52 -35.46 -12.90
CA LYS A 39 5.89 -35.60 -11.57
C LYS A 39 4.36 -35.62 -11.66
N ALA A 40 3.80 -34.80 -12.54
CA ALA A 40 2.36 -34.76 -12.79
C ALA A 40 1.86 -35.88 -13.72
N ARG A 41 2.75 -36.71 -14.29
CA ARG A 41 2.46 -37.71 -15.32
C ARG A 41 1.73 -37.12 -16.54
N LEU A 42 2.12 -35.91 -16.94
CA LEU A 42 1.58 -35.17 -18.09
C LEU A 42 2.68 -34.92 -19.11
N SER A 43 2.31 -34.64 -20.35
CA SER A 43 3.28 -34.11 -21.32
C SER A 43 3.66 -32.67 -20.95
N PRO A 44 4.90 -32.22 -21.21
CA PRO A 44 5.37 -30.85 -20.91
C PRO A 44 4.44 -29.74 -21.42
N LYS A 45 3.96 -29.89 -22.66
CA LYS A 45 3.02 -28.95 -23.28
C LYS A 45 1.70 -28.88 -22.51
N TYR A 46 1.12 -30.04 -22.21
CA TYR A 46 -0.19 -30.10 -21.55
C TYR A 46 -0.11 -29.65 -20.08
N PHE A 47 0.97 -30.00 -19.38
CA PHE A 47 1.27 -29.47 -18.06
C PHE A 47 1.33 -27.94 -18.06
N GLY A 48 2.11 -27.35 -18.97
CA GLY A 48 2.26 -25.89 -19.04
C GLY A 48 0.94 -25.17 -19.32
N GLU A 49 0.12 -25.68 -20.23
CA GLU A 49 -1.22 -25.16 -20.52
C GLU A 49 -2.15 -25.25 -19.30
N LEU A 50 -2.16 -26.40 -18.61
CA LEU A 50 -3.02 -26.64 -17.47
C LEU A 50 -2.60 -25.82 -16.25
N PHE A 51 -1.30 -25.73 -15.98
CA PHE A 51 -0.74 -24.90 -14.91
C PHE A 51 -1.10 -23.43 -15.13
N LYS A 52 -0.90 -22.91 -16.35
CA LYS A 52 -1.25 -21.53 -16.69
C LYS A 52 -2.76 -21.27 -16.60
N LYS A 53 -3.59 -22.22 -17.05
CA LYS A 53 -5.04 -22.13 -16.90
C LYS A 53 -5.46 -22.05 -15.42
N ARG A 54 -4.78 -22.78 -14.55
CA ARG A 54 -5.11 -22.87 -13.12
C ARG A 54 -4.61 -21.69 -12.28
N PHE A 55 -3.42 -21.17 -12.56
CA PHE A 55 -2.75 -20.15 -11.74
C PHE A 55 -2.57 -18.80 -12.44
N GLY A 56 -3.00 -18.66 -13.69
CA GLY A 56 -2.94 -17.41 -14.46
C GLY A 56 -1.56 -17.06 -15.03
N GLN A 57 -0.52 -17.84 -14.73
CA GLN A 57 0.86 -17.62 -15.16
C GLN A 57 1.57 -18.93 -15.49
N SER A 58 2.67 -18.87 -16.24
CA SER A 58 3.44 -20.07 -16.56
C SER A 58 4.12 -20.65 -15.31
N ALA A 59 4.45 -21.95 -15.33
CA ALA A 59 5.17 -22.58 -14.22
C ALA A 59 6.55 -21.92 -13.97
N MET A 60 7.25 -21.49 -15.03
CA MET A 60 8.54 -20.82 -14.90
C MET A 60 8.43 -19.41 -14.32
N ASP A 61 7.35 -18.69 -14.65
CA ASP A 61 7.05 -17.39 -14.03
C ASP A 61 6.69 -17.58 -12.55
N TYR A 62 5.92 -18.62 -12.22
CA TYR A 62 5.59 -18.95 -10.83
C TYR A 62 6.84 -19.31 -10.01
N ILE A 63 7.75 -20.13 -10.53
CA ILE A 63 9.05 -20.42 -9.89
C ILE A 63 9.84 -19.14 -9.68
N THR A 64 9.89 -18.27 -10.71
CA THR A 64 10.54 -16.96 -10.60
C THR A 64 9.94 -16.16 -9.44
N GLU A 65 8.61 -16.06 -9.37
CA GLU A 65 7.89 -15.31 -8.34
C GLU A 65 8.25 -15.81 -6.93
N VAL A 66 8.22 -17.13 -6.72
CA VAL A 66 8.60 -17.76 -5.44
C VAL A 66 10.05 -17.42 -5.08
N ARG A 67 11.00 -17.61 -6.00
CA ARG A 67 12.42 -17.30 -5.78
C ARG A 67 12.65 -15.84 -5.43
N ILE A 68 12.00 -14.92 -6.15
CA ILE A 68 12.10 -13.47 -5.89
C ILE A 68 11.51 -13.13 -4.52
N ARG A 69 10.40 -13.75 -4.13
CA ARG A 69 9.80 -13.57 -2.79
C ARG A 69 10.75 -13.97 -1.67
N HIS A 70 11.39 -15.14 -1.80
CA HIS A 70 12.41 -15.58 -0.85
C HIS A 70 13.65 -14.69 -0.87
N ALA A 71 14.09 -14.23 -2.04
CA ALA A 71 15.22 -13.32 -2.15
C ALA A 71 14.95 -11.97 -1.47
N LYS A 72 13.76 -11.39 -1.66
CA LYS A 72 13.32 -10.18 -0.93
C LYS A 72 13.41 -10.38 0.58
N ARG A 73 12.99 -11.55 1.08
CA ARG A 73 13.09 -11.91 2.50
C ARG A 73 14.55 -11.95 2.98
N TYR A 74 15.42 -12.71 2.31
CA TYR A 74 16.84 -12.83 2.70
C TYR A 74 17.57 -11.49 2.65
N LEU A 75 17.29 -10.67 1.63
CA LEU A 75 17.83 -9.31 1.54
C LEU A 75 17.41 -8.44 2.74
N ARG A 76 16.22 -8.62 3.32
CA ARG A 76 15.76 -7.80 4.46
C ARG A 76 16.22 -8.31 5.81
N GLU A 77 16.36 -9.62 5.95
CA GLU A 77 16.53 -10.29 7.24
C GLU A 77 17.99 -10.69 7.53
N THR A 78 18.87 -10.61 6.54
CA THR A 78 20.26 -11.04 6.65
C THR A 78 21.21 -10.00 6.05
N ASP A 79 22.47 -10.02 6.50
CA ASP A 79 23.58 -9.27 5.89
C ASP A 79 24.40 -10.14 4.91
N GLU A 80 23.78 -11.17 4.33
CA GLU A 80 24.44 -12.08 3.40
C GLU A 80 24.83 -11.39 2.09
N LEU A 81 25.92 -11.86 1.48
CA LEU A 81 26.36 -11.37 0.18
C LEU A 81 25.32 -11.73 -0.88
N LEU A 82 25.14 -10.84 -1.87
CA LEU A 82 24.18 -11.04 -2.95
C LEU A 82 24.37 -12.37 -3.69
N ARG A 83 25.63 -12.79 -3.87
CA ARG A 83 26.02 -14.09 -4.44
C ARG A 83 25.49 -15.29 -3.67
N ASP A 84 25.42 -15.19 -2.35
CA ASP A 84 24.98 -16.28 -1.48
C ASP A 84 23.45 -16.35 -1.47
N ILE A 85 22.78 -15.20 -1.45
CA ILE A 85 21.33 -15.10 -1.65
C ILE A 85 20.91 -15.65 -3.01
N ALA A 86 21.63 -15.32 -4.09
CA ALA A 86 21.36 -15.85 -5.43
C ALA A 86 21.38 -17.38 -5.44
N ARG A 87 22.40 -17.99 -4.81
CA ARG A 87 22.51 -19.45 -4.70
C ARG A 87 21.39 -20.06 -3.86
N LYS A 88 21.05 -19.45 -2.70
CA LYS A 88 19.95 -19.89 -1.82
C LYS A 88 18.56 -19.82 -2.45
N VAL A 89 18.39 -19.04 -3.51
CA VAL A 89 17.13 -18.95 -4.27
C VAL A 89 17.22 -19.59 -5.65
N GLY A 90 18.22 -20.46 -5.86
CA GLY A 90 18.31 -21.31 -7.05
C GLY A 90 18.86 -20.65 -8.31
N TYR A 91 19.62 -19.57 -8.16
CA TYR A 91 20.39 -18.95 -9.25
C TYR A 91 21.89 -19.19 -9.05
N SER A 92 22.54 -19.76 -10.06
CA SER A 92 23.99 -19.99 -10.06
C SER A 92 24.81 -18.74 -10.37
N ASP A 93 24.24 -17.79 -11.12
CA ASP A 93 24.87 -16.54 -11.54
C ASP A 93 24.19 -15.33 -10.85
N GLU A 94 24.97 -14.61 -10.04
CA GLU A 94 24.51 -13.42 -9.30
C GLU A 94 24.13 -12.25 -10.20
N PHE A 95 24.78 -12.09 -11.36
CA PHE A 95 24.48 -11.03 -12.32
C PHE A 95 23.19 -11.34 -13.07
N TYR A 96 22.97 -12.62 -13.43
CA TYR A 96 21.70 -13.07 -13.97
C TYR A 96 20.57 -12.86 -12.96
N PHE A 97 20.78 -13.29 -11.72
CA PHE A 97 19.83 -13.06 -10.63
C PHE A 97 19.53 -11.57 -10.46
N SER A 98 20.55 -10.70 -10.43
CA SER A 98 20.37 -9.25 -10.28
C SER A 98 19.54 -8.64 -11.42
N ARG A 99 19.79 -9.03 -12.68
CA ARG A 99 18.97 -8.59 -13.83
C ARG A 99 17.53 -9.09 -13.74
N LYS A 100 17.34 -10.36 -13.37
CA LYS A 100 16.03 -10.99 -13.21
C LYS A 100 15.26 -10.32 -12.07
N PHE A 101 15.87 -10.16 -10.90
CA PHE A 101 15.30 -9.43 -9.77
C PHE A 101 14.90 -8.01 -10.15
N LYS A 102 15.77 -7.26 -10.84
CA LYS A 102 15.42 -5.91 -11.32
C LYS A 102 14.23 -5.91 -12.28
N LYS A 103 14.13 -6.91 -13.15
CA LYS A 103 12.98 -7.04 -14.07
C LYS A 103 11.67 -7.27 -13.32
N GLU A 104 11.68 -8.15 -12.32
CA GLU A 104 10.47 -8.52 -11.57
C GLU A 104 10.08 -7.46 -10.51
N VAL A 105 11.07 -6.81 -9.90
CA VAL A 105 10.88 -5.88 -8.76
C VAL A 105 10.93 -4.41 -9.18
N GLY A 106 11.43 -4.09 -10.38
CA GLY A 106 11.65 -2.74 -10.87
C GLY A 106 12.99 -2.11 -10.46
N PHE A 107 13.66 -2.65 -9.44
CA PHE A 107 14.93 -2.13 -8.91
C PHE A 107 15.96 -3.24 -8.68
N ALA A 108 17.25 -2.91 -8.78
CA ALA A 108 18.33 -3.87 -8.49
C ALA A 108 18.31 -4.32 -7.01
N PRO A 109 18.78 -5.53 -6.66
CA PRO A 109 18.81 -6.02 -5.28
C PRO A 109 19.48 -5.07 -4.28
N SER A 110 20.57 -4.40 -4.66
CA SER A 110 21.25 -3.40 -3.82
C SER A 110 20.40 -2.15 -3.56
N ALA A 111 19.58 -1.75 -4.53
CA ALA A 111 18.59 -0.69 -4.35
C ALA A 111 17.40 -1.17 -3.49
N TYR A 112 17.00 -2.44 -3.61
CA TYR A 112 15.97 -3.04 -2.76
C TYR A 112 16.40 -3.15 -1.30
N LEU A 113 17.66 -3.48 -1.03
CA LEU A 113 18.25 -3.45 0.32
C LEU A 113 18.17 -2.05 0.94
N ARG A 114 18.51 -1.02 0.14
CA ARG A 114 18.28 0.37 0.53
C ARG A 114 16.78 0.62 0.82
N ASN A 115 15.86 -0.05 0.09
CA ASN A 115 14.40 -0.02 0.24
C ASN A 115 13.82 -0.37 1.62
N SER A 116 14.51 -1.19 2.41
CA SER A 116 14.07 -1.52 3.78
C SER A 116 14.33 -0.41 4.83
N LYS A 117 15.13 0.61 4.47
CA LYS A 117 15.58 1.71 5.34
C LYS A 117 15.21 3.11 4.80
N HIS A 118 14.15 3.21 4.00
CA HIS A 118 13.81 4.49 3.35
C HIS A 118 13.53 5.58 4.38
N ARG A 119 14.26 6.68 4.24
CA ARG A 119 13.99 7.92 4.93
C ARG A 119 12.79 8.56 4.23
N ILE A 120 11.59 8.24 4.69
CA ILE A 120 10.36 8.76 4.08
C ILE A 120 10.02 10.11 4.72
N ALA A 121 9.97 11.16 3.92
CA ALA A 121 9.38 12.43 4.31
C ALA A 121 7.92 12.50 3.84
N VAL A 122 7.04 13.06 4.66
CA VAL A 122 5.67 13.39 4.26
C VAL A 122 5.50 14.89 4.31
N LEU A 123 4.80 15.46 3.33
CA LEU A 123 4.56 16.90 3.26
C LEU A 123 3.16 17.30 3.74
N SER A 124 2.27 16.32 3.93
CA SER A 124 0.91 16.57 4.40
C SER A 124 0.60 15.87 5.72
N PRO A 125 -0.08 16.54 6.68
CA PRO A 125 -0.58 15.93 7.90
C PRO A 125 -1.39 14.65 7.68
N SER A 126 -2.25 14.61 6.66
CA SER A 126 -3.09 13.45 6.35
C SER A 126 -2.30 12.22 5.91
N SER A 127 -1.08 12.42 5.41
CA SER A 127 -0.21 11.32 4.97
C SER A 127 0.50 10.61 6.13
N ILE A 128 0.64 11.26 7.29
CA ILE A 128 1.27 10.68 8.49
C ILE A 128 0.54 9.39 8.89
N GLY A 129 -0.79 9.44 8.96
CA GLY A 129 -1.62 8.31 9.38
C GLY A 129 -1.45 7.07 8.50
N TYR A 130 -1.31 7.24 7.18
CA TYR A 130 -1.11 6.11 6.27
C TYR A 130 0.22 5.41 6.51
N LEU A 131 1.32 6.15 6.68
CA LEU A 131 2.62 5.55 6.97
C LEU A 131 2.61 4.80 8.31
N LEU A 132 2.01 5.39 9.34
CA LEU A 132 1.92 4.77 10.66
C LEU A 132 1.11 3.46 10.64
N ALA A 133 0.01 3.40 9.86
CA ALA A 133 -0.74 2.17 9.64
C ALA A 133 0.14 1.07 9.01
N LEU A 134 1.01 1.46 8.08
CA LEU A 134 2.02 0.59 7.46
C LEU A 134 3.26 0.36 8.34
N GLY A 135 3.26 0.85 9.58
CA GLY A 135 4.36 0.67 10.54
C GLY A 135 5.60 1.48 10.26
N ILE A 136 5.47 2.53 9.45
CA ILE A 136 6.57 3.38 9.06
C ILE A 136 6.43 4.70 9.81
N VAL A 137 7.48 5.07 10.54
CA VAL A 137 7.60 6.40 11.12
C VAL A 137 8.37 7.26 10.12
N PRO A 138 7.80 8.37 9.62
CA PRO A 138 8.51 9.24 8.69
C PRO A 138 9.72 9.91 9.36
N VAL A 139 10.75 10.20 8.57
CA VAL A 139 11.92 10.96 9.04
C VAL A 139 11.59 12.44 9.19
N ALA A 140 10.66 12.94 8.36
CA ALA A 140 10.18 14.32 8.38
C ALA A 140 8.66 14.35 8.16
N ALA A 141 7.94 15.13 8.95
CA ALA A 141 6.49 15.28 8.83
C ALA A 141 5.99 16.64 9.36
N PRO A 142 4.84 17.14 8.87
CA PRO A 142 4.22 18.34 9.42
C PRO A 142 3.65 18.06 10.81
N LEU A 143 4.32 18.59 11.84
CA LEU A 143 4.00 18.31 13.24
C LEU A 143 3.78 19.61 14.00
N ASP A 144 2.58 19.76 14.56
CA ASP A 144 2.16 20.94 15.29
C ASP A 144 1.21 20.54 16.43
N ALA A 145 1.43 21.13 17.59
CA ALA A 145 0.69 20.80 18.81
C ALA A 145 -0.81 21.16 18.74
N LYS A 146 -1.21 22.07 17.84
CA LYS A 146 -2.62 22.48 17.64
C LYS A 146 -3.26 21.71 16.49
N TRP A 147 -2.58 21.60 15.34
CA TRP A 147 -3.17 21.05 14.11
C TRP A 147 -2.99 19.53 13.96
N THR A 148 -1.93 18.95 14.54
CA THR A 148 -1.64 17.51 14.48
C THR A 148 -1.40 16.93 15.86
N ALA A 149 -2.13 17.41 16.87
CA ALA A 149 -1.97 17.08 18.29
C ALA A 149 -1.82 15.57 18.57
N TYR A 150 -2.63 14.71 17.94
CA TYR A 150 -2.52 13.25 18.11
C TYR A 150 -1.12 12.73 17.72
N TYR A 151 -0.63 13.14 16.55
CA TYR A 151 0.68 12.75 16.05
C TYR A 151 1.81 13.42 16.85
N TYR A 152 1.63 14.67 17.22
CA TYR A 152 2.58 15.42 18.05
C TYR A 152 2.84 14.70 19.38
N HIS A 153 1.80 14.44 20.17
CA HIS A 153 1.98 13.83 21.49
C HIS A 153 2.46 12.37 21.42
N SER A 154 2.11 11.64 20.35
CA SER A 154 2.41 10.20 20.26
C SER A 154 3.72 9.89 19.52
N TYR A 155 4.19 10.78 18.64
CA TYR A 155 5.29 10.49 17.72
C TYR A 155 6.34 11.60 17.58
N ALA A 156 6.20 12.77 18.23
CA ALA A 156 7.18 13.86 18.08
C ALA A 156 8.62 13.45 18.41
N SER A 157 8.82 12.59 19.42
CA SER A 157 10.16 12.07 19.79
C SER A 157 10.72 11.06 18.79
N ARG A 158 9.88 10.47 17.95
CA ARG A 158 10.25 9.42 16.98
C ARG A 158 10.43 9.97 15.57
N ILE A 159 9.88 11.14 15.27
CA ILE A 159 10.02 11.84 13.98
C ILE A 159 11.11 12.90 14.17
N PRO A 160 12.33 12.72 13.62
CA PRO A 160 13.46 13.60 13.94
C PRO A 160 13.36 15.01 13.38
N PHE A 161 12.65 15.20 12.26
CA PHE A 161 12.51 16.50 11.60
C PHE A 161 11.04 16.92 11.57
N HIS A 162 10.72 18.07 12.15
CA HIS A 162 9.35 18.59 12.22
C HIS A 162 9.21 19.69 11.18
N LEU A 163 8.32 19.46 10.22
CA LEU A 163 7.94 20.44 9.21
C LEU A 163 6.77 21.29 9.75
N LYS A 164 6.57 22.48 9.22
CA LYS A 164 5.40 23.29 9.54
C LYS A 164 4.18 22.76 8.78
N PRO A 165 2.99 22.70 9.40
CA PRO A 165 1.76 22.48 8.66
C PRO A 165 1.43 23.72 7.82
N GLY A 166 1.35 23.55 6.49
CA GLY A 166 0.98 24.62 5.55
C GLY A 166 0.13 24.11 4.39
N ASP A 167 -0.58 25.02 3.72
CA ASP A 167 -1.43 24.77 2.54
C ASP A 167 -0.59 24.58 1.25
N GLY A 168 0.52 23.85 1.32
CA GLY A 168 1.36 23.51 0.14
C GLY A 168 2.62 24.36 -0.05
N ASP A 169 2.84 25.42 0.74
CA ASP A 169 4.11 26.18 0.73
C ASP A 169 5.13 25.58 1.70
N PHE A 170 6.13 24.87 1.14
CA PHE A 170 7.23 24.26 1.88
C PHE A 170 8.56 25.03 1.74
N SER A 171 8.52 26.27 1.26
CA SER A 171 9.72 27.09 1.08
C SER A 171 10.50 27.26 2.38
N GLU A 172 9.80 27.48 3.50
CA GLU A 172 10.41 27.60 4.83
C GLU A 172 10.97 26.28 5.38
N ASP A 173 10.45 25.15 4.91
CA ASP A 173 10.83 23.80 5.36
C ASP A 173 11.91 23.16 4.47
N THR A 174 12.30 23.82 3.39
CA THR A 174 13.26 23.34 2.39
C THR A 174 14.58 22.89 3.01
N GLU A 175 15.16 23.69 3.91
CA GLU A 175 16.43 23.37 4.55
C GLU A 175 16.30 22.12 5.44
N THR A 176 15.22 22.04 6.22
CA THR A 176 14.90 20.91 7.09
C THR A 176 14.69 19.63 6.28
N LEU A 177 13.98 19.73 5.16
CA LEU A 177 13.70 18.62 4.26
C LEU A 177 14.98 18.10 3.60
N LEU A 178 15.86 18.99 3.12
CA LEU A 178 17.18 18.60 2.58
C LEU A 178 18.08 17.96 3.65
N LYS A 179 18.11 18.50 4.88
CA LYS A 179 18.85 17.90 6.02
C LYS A 179 18.31 16.53 6.39
N SER A 180 17.01 16.31 6.23
CA SER A 180 16.36 15.03 6.49
C SER A 180 16.75 13.94 5.48
N ARG A 181 17.43 14.28 4.37
CA ARG A 181 17.94 13.36 3.34
C ARG A 181 16.93 12.24 3.00
N PRO A 182 15.71 12.59 2.54
CA PRO A 182 14.71 11.59 2.29
C PRO A 182 15.02 10.81 1.01
N ASP A 183 14.73 9.51 1.03
CA ASP A 183 14.77 8.66 -0.16
C ASP A 183 13.43 8.73 -0.92
N ILE A 184 12.33 9.00 -0.20
CA ILE A 184 10.96 9.12 -0.72
C ILE A 184 10.30 10.36 -0.10
N VAL A 185 9.55 11.09 -0.92
CA VAL A 185 8.71 12.22 -0.48
C VAL A 185 7.26 11.95 -0.85
N VAL A 186 6.38 11.91 0.15
CA VAL A 186 4.94 11.69 -0.05
C VAL A 186 4.19 13.01 -0.04
N SER A 187 3.46 13.32 -1.11
CA SER A 187 2.71 14.56 -1.29
C SER A 187 1.33 14.35 -1.90
N HIS A 188 0.41 15.28 -1.64
CA HIS A 188 -0.90 15.36 -2.30
C HIS A 188 -0.87 16.18 -3.60
N GLU A 189 0.22 16.93 -3.81
CA GLU A 189 0.50 17.76 -4.98
C GLU A 189 1.71 17.21 -5.73
N ARG A 190 1.76 17.42 -7.04
CA ARG A 190 2.93 16.98 -7.81
C ARG A 190 4.15 17.82 -7.39
N PRO A 191 5.36 17.24 -7.36
CA PRO A 191 6.58 17.96 -6.99
C PRO A 191 6.74 19.30 -7.72
N SER A 192 6.53 19.29 -9.03
CA SER A 192 6.57 20.47 -9.91
C SER A 192 5.62 21.60 -9.51
N ASP A 193 4.51 21.25 -8.86
CA ASP A 193 3.45 22.16 -8.49
C ASP A 193 3.56 22.57 -7.01
N SER A 194 4.26 21.77 -6.20
CA SER A 194 4.42 21.95 -4.74
C SER A 194 5.57 22.88 -4.33
N GLY A 195 6.26 23.51 -5.30
CA GLY A 195 7.40 24.40 -5.03
C GLY A 195 8.59 23.70 -4.37
N LEU A 196 8.73 22.38 -4.53
CA LEU A 196 9.84 21.63 -3.97
C LEU A 196 11.17 22.06 -4.61
N PRO A 197 12.27 22.11 -3.85
CA PRO A 197 13.58 22.43 -4.42
C PRO A 197 13.99 21.39 -5.45
N ASP A 198 14.50 21.83 -6.61
CA ASP A 198 15.03 20.94 -7.66
C ASP A 198 16.02 19.88 -7.13
N ALA A 199 16.77 20.22 -6.08
CA ALA A 199 17.72 19.31 -5.45
C ALA A 199 17.04 18.08 -4.85
N LEU A 200 15.82 18.24 -4.31
CA LEU A 200 15.03 17.15 -3.76
C LEU A 200 14.36 16.34 -4.86
N GLU A 201 13.85 16.99 -5.91
CA GLU A 201 13.29 16.29 -7.08
C GLU A 201 14.32 15.37 -7.76
N ARG A 202 15.61 15.75 -7.71
CA ARG A 202 16.71 14.94 -8.24
C ARG A 202 17.19 13.82 -7.31
N SER A 203 16.93 13.92 -6.00
CA SER A 203 17.53 13.01 -5.00
C SER A 203 16.54 12.09 -4.28
N ALA A 204 15.24 12.42 -4.28
CA ALA A 204 14.19 11.64 -3.64
C ALA A 204 13.12 11.20 -4.65
N LEU A 205 12.57 10.00 -4.47
CA LEU A 205 11.48 9.49 -5.29
C LEU A 205 10.14 10.14 -4.85
N PRO A 206 9.41 10.83 -5.75
CA PRO A 206 8.13 11.40 -5.39
C PRO A 206 7.02 10.35 -5.42
N LEU A 207 6.28 10.25 -4.31
CA LEU A 207 5.02 9.51 -4.23
C LEU A 207 3.85 10.48 -4.17
N PHE A 208 3.16 10.63 -5.31
CA PHE A 208 1.97 11.45 -5.43
C PHE A 208 0.72 10.66 -5.04
N VAL A 209 0.01 11.14 -4.02
CA VAL A 209 -1.23 10.55 -3.51
C VAL A 209 -2.35 11.59 -3.63
N PRO A 210 -3.02 11.69 -4.79
CA PRO A 210 -4.03 12.72 -5.02
C PRO A 210 -5.18 12.62 -4.02
N ALA A 211 -5.66 13.77 -3.56
CA ALA A 211 -6.70 13.84 -2.55
C ALA A 211 -8.07 13.30 -3.05
N GLU A 212 -8.33 13.35 -4.35
CA GLU A 212 -9.69 13.19 -4.91
C GLU A 212 -9.95 11.85 -5.62
N GLN A 213 -8.91 11.12 -6.02
CA GLN A 213 -9.07 9.95 -6.91
C GLN A 213 -9.44 8.65 -6.18
N ASP A 214 -9.21 8.56 -4.87
CA ASP A 214 -9.38 7.33 -4.08
C ASP A 214 -10.00 7.61 -2.70
N ASN A 215 -10.78 6.66 -2.16
CA ASN A 215 -11.13 6.64 -0.73
C ASN A 215 -9.89 6.37 0.13
N TRP A 216 -9.99 6.54 1.46
CA TRP A 216 -8.81 6.37 2.32
C TRP A 216 -8.19 4.95 2.24
N ILE A 217 -8.98 3.89 1.98
CA ILE A 217 -8.47 2.53 1.77
C ILE A 217 -7.67 2.43 0.46
N GLY A 218 -8.19 3.01 -0.63
CA GLY A 218 -7.50 3.06 -1.91
C GLY A 218 -6.16 3.81 -1.80
N LYS A 219 -6.15 4.94 -1.08
CA LYS A 219 -4.92 5.69 -0.78
C LYS A 219 -3.92 4.85 0.02
N LEU A 220 -4.38 4.18 1.08
CA LEU A 220 -3.52 3.31 1.89
C LEU A 220 -2.91 2.18 1.05
N ARG A 221 -3.71 1.51 0.20
CA ARG A 221 -3.23 0.46 -0.71
C ARG A 221 -2.24 0.97 -1.75
N ARG A 222 -2.47 2.16 -2.31
CA ARG A 222 -1.52 2.80 -3.24
C ARG A 222 -0.17 3.06 -2.58
N ILE A 223 -0.18 3.64 -1.37
CA ILE A 223 1.05 3.88 -0.59
C ILE A 223 1.71 2.55 -0.24
N ALA A 224 0.94 1.54 0.19
CA ALA A 224 1.47 0.23 0.53
C ALA A 224 2.12 -0.47 -0.66
N SER A 225 1.50 -0.40 -1.84
CA SER A 225 2.06 -0.99 -3.05
C SER A 225 3.35 -0.31 -3.49
N PHE A 226 3.41 1.02 -3.38
CA PHE A 226 4.66 1.75 -3.64
C PHE A 226 5.78 1.37 -2.65
N LEU A 227 5.42 1.09 -1.39
CA LEU A 227 6.36 0.80 -0.31
C LEU A 227 6.61 -0.71 -0.05
N ASP A 228 6.07 -1.62 -0.87
CA ASP A 228 6.16 -3.09 -0.68
C ASP A 228 5.64 -3.52 0.72
N LYS A 229 4.49 -2.96 1.13
CA LYS A 229 3.81 -3.16 2.44
C LYS A 229 2.37 -3.69 2.31
N GLU A 230 2.04 -4.37 1.21
CA GLU A 230 0.69 -4.84 0.91
C GLU A 230 0.15 -5.82 1.95
N GLU A 231 0.96 -6.77 2.41
CA GLU A 231 0.54 -7.74 3.44
C GLU A 231 0.13 -7.03 4.74
N ARG A 232 0.95 -6.08 5.20
CA ARG A 232 0.66 -5.28 6.39
C ARG A 232 -0.55 -4.37 6.19
N CYS A 233 -0.69 -3.80 5.00
CA CYS A 233 -1.83 -2.98 4.61
C CYS A 233 -3.14 -3.77 4.75
N GLU A 234 -3.21 -4.96 4.15
CA GLU A 234 -4.42 -5.79 4.22
C GLU A 234 -4.70 -6.28 5.64
N ALA A 235 -3.66 -6.63 6.41
CA ALA A 235 -3.83 -6.97 7.83
C ALA A 235 -4.41 -5.80 8.64
N TRP A 236 -3.90 -4.58 8.44
CA TRP A 236 -4.40 -3.38 9.12
C TRP A 236 -5.85 -3.06 8.70
N ILE A 237 -6.16 -3.14 7.39
CA ILE A 237 -7.52 -2.95 6.87
C ILE A 237 -8.49 -3.98 7.45
N GLY A 238 -8.08 -5.25 7.55
CA GLY A 238 -8.88 -6.30 8.17
C GLY A 238 -9.21 -5.99 9.63
N ALA A 239 -8.20 -5.61 10.42
CA ALA A 239 -8.39 -5.22 11.82
C ALA A 239 -9.29 -3.98 11.98
N TYR A 240 -9.12 -2.96 11.12
CA TYR A 240 -9.99 -1.80 11.09
C TYR A 240 -11.44 -2.19 10.78
N ARG A 241 -11.68 -2.98 9.73
CA ARG A 241 -13.03 -3.37 9.31
C ARG A 241 -13.74 -4.14 10.41
N HIS A 242 -13.05 -5.07 11.05
CA HIS A 242 -13.59 -5.80 12.19
C HIS A 242 -14.04 -4.84 13.31
N LYS A 243 -13.22 -3.85 13.66
CA LYS A 243 -13.57 -2.85 14.67
C LYS A 243 -14.73 -1.94 14.22
N ALA A 244 -14.74 -1.53 12.95
CA ALA A 244 -15.78 -0.69 12.38
C ALA A 244 -17.13 -1.42 12.35
N ASP A 245 -17.15 -2.71 12.00
CA ASP A 245 -18.36 -3.54 11.98
C ASP A 245 -18.97 -3.71 13.38
N LEU A 246 -18.13 -3.87 14.41
CA LEU A 246 -18.59 -3.91 15.80
C LEU A 246 -19.21 -2.57 16.20
N ALA A 247 -18.51 -1.46 15.94
CA ALA A 247 -18.99 -0.12 16.26
C ALA A 247 -20.28 0.23 15.49
N ARG A 248 -20.39 -0.18 14.23
CA ARG A 248 -21.59 0.01 13.40
C ARG A 248 -22.82 -0.63 14.03
N ARG A 249 -22.71 -1.86 14.56
CA ARG A 249 -23.84 -2.52 15.23
C ARG A 249 -24.32 -1.75 16.45
N ASP A 250 -23.39 -1.20 17.22
CA ASP A 250 -23.72 -0.35 18.37
C ASP A 250 -24.38 0.96 17.94
N VAL A 251 -23.86 1.61 16.90
CA VAL A 251 -24.46 2.81 16.31
C VAL A 251 -25.89 2.51 15.83
N GLU A 252 -26.08 1.49 14.99
CA GLU A 252 -27.40 1.11 14.45
C GLU A 252 -28.41 0.81 15.57
N ARG A 253 -27.97 0.13 16.65
CA ARG A 253 -28.80 -0.14 17.83
C ARG A 253 -29.23 1.12 18.56
N LEU A 254 -28.36 2.13 18.63
CA LEU A 254 -28.61 3.38 19.38
C LEU A 254 -29.38 4.42 18.54
N THR A 255 -29.12 4.50 17.24
CA THR A 255 -29.65 5.58 16.38
C THR A 255 -30.84 5.14 15.53
N GLY A 256 -31.02 3.84 15.29
CA GLY A 256 -32.10 3.33 14.44
C GLY A 256 -32.10 3.98 13.05
N LYS A 257 -33.22 4.64 12.71
CA LYS A 257 -33.43 5.31 11.39
C LYS A 257 -33.22 6.82 11.42
N GLU A 258 -32.68 7.38 12.51
CA GLU A 258 -32.39 8.80 12.59
C GLU A 258 -31.37 9.23 11.53
N THR A 259 -31.43 10.50 11.15
CA THR A 259 -30.53 11.12 10.20
C THR A 259 -29.64 12.16 10.88
N PHE A 260 -28.42 12.30 10.38
CA PHE A 260 -27.36 13.05 11.03
C PHE A 260 -26.76 14.07 10.08
N VAL A 261 -26.32 15.19 10.65
CA VAL A 261 -25.65 16.27 9.92
C VAL A 261 -24.34 16.62 10.62
N ALA A 262 -23.26 16.66 9.85
CA ALA A 262 -21.98 17.17 10.31
C ALA A 262 -21.92 18.68 10.08
N LEU A 263 -21.72 19.43 11.17
CA LEU A 263 -21.64 20.88 11.16
C LEU A 263 -20.22 21.32 11.55
N ARG A 264 -19.71 22.34 10.85
CA ARG A 264 -18.51 23.07 11.24
C ARG A 264 -18.92 24.45 11.75
N LEU A 265 -18.52 24.74 12.98
CA LEU A 265 -18.61 26.05 13.59
C LEU A 265 -17.41 26.90 13.14
N TRP A 266 -17.68 28.07 12.59
CA TRP A 266 -16.64 29.05 12.29
C TRP A 266 -17.14 30.44 12.67
N GLY A 267 -16.47 31.08 13.62
CA GLY A 267 -17.01 32.28 14.28
C GLY A 267 -18.37 31.97 14.91
N ASN A 268 -19.39 32.74 14.52
CA ASN A 268 -20.77 32.57 14.99
C ASN A 268 -21.70 31.88 13.97
N THR A 269 -21.14 31.25 12.93
CA THR A 269 -21.93 30.62 11.86
C THR A 269 -21.74 29.10 11.82
N PHE A 270 -22.85 28.39 11.59
CA PHE A 270 -22.85 26.97 11.29
C PHE A 270 -22.75 26.74 9.78
N HIS A 271 -21.85 25.86 9.38
CA HIS A 271 -21.70 25.43 8.00
C HIS A 271 -21.89 23.92 7.92
N LEU A 272 -22.67 23.46 6.92
CA LEU A 272 -22.64 22.04 6.56
C LEU A 272 -21.23 21.65 6.16
N TYR A 273 -20.75 20.55 6.71
CA TYR A 273 -19.38 20.12 6.53
C TYR A 273 -19.32 18.62 6.27
N CYS A 274 -18.68 18.24 5.17
CA CYS A 274 -18.48 16.84 4.83
C CYS A 274 -17.13 16.67 4.13
N ASN A 275 -16.10 16.33 4.90
CA ASN A 275 -14.84 15.91 4.31
C ASN A 275 -14.86 14.40 4.01
N GLN A 276 -13.81 13.92 3.35
CA GLN A 276 -13.70 12.50 3.01
C GLN A 276 -13.73 11.58 4.23
N GLY A 277 -13.14 11.97 5.35
CA GLY A 277 -13.14 11.19 6.59
C GLY A 277 -14.55 11.00 7.15
N ILE A 278 -15.36 12.07 7.20
CA ILE A 278 -16.76 12.00 7.63
C ILE A 278 -17.57 11.12 6.67
N ARG A 279 -17.40 11.34 5.36
CA ARG A 279 -18.11 10.55 4.34
C ARG A 279 -17.79 9.06 4.43
N ASP A 280 -16.51 8.73 4.48
CA ASP A 280 -16.01 7.36 4.42
C ASP A 280 -16.17 6.63 5.75
N VAL A 281 -15.87 7.27 6.88
CA VAL A 281 -15.86 6.60 8.19
C VAL A 281 -17.20 6.75 8.88
N VAL A 282 -17.70 7.98 9.04
CA VAL A 282 -18.91 8.24 9.84
C VAL A 282 -20.17 7.76 9.13
N TYR A 283 -20.37 8.14 7.86
CA TYR A 283 -21.57 7.75 7.14
C TYR A 283 -21.48 6.36 6.51
N ARG A 284 -20.38 6.02 5.84
CA ARG A 284 -20.26 4.73 5.16
C ARG A 284 -19.90 3.58 6.10
N ASP A 285 -18.77 3.66 6.81
CA ASP A 285 -18.26 2.53 7.59
C ASP A 285 -19.08 2.32 8.89
N LEU A 286 -19.32 3.38 9.67
CA LEU A 286 -20.13 3.34 10.90
C LEU A 286 -21.66 3.34 10.65
N GLY A 287 -22.10 3.63 9.42
CA GLY A 287 -23.49 3.48 9.02
C GLY A 287 -24.46 4.57 9.47
N LEU A 288 -23.99 5.76 9.90
CA LEU A 288 -24.91 6.86 10.21
C LEU A 288 -25.59 7.36 8.92
N ASN A 289 -26.92 7.54 8.96
CA ASN A 289 -27.67 8.03 7.81
C ASN A 289 -27.48 9.55 7.66
N PRO A 290 -26.96 10.07 6.54
CA PRO A 290 -26.82 11.51 6.36
C PRO A 290 -28.18 12.16 6.06
N ALA A 291 -28.45 13.33 6.65
CA ALA A 291 -29.64 14.13 6.40
C ALA A 291 -29.60 14.93 5.07
N TYR A 292 -28.52 14.81 4.31
CA TYR A 292 -28.26 15.52 3.05
C TYR A 292 -27.48 14.62 2.09
N SER A 293 -27.58 14.88 0.80
CA SER A 293 -26.70 14.27 -0.19
C SER A 293 -25.28 14.82 -0.01
N PRO A 294 -24.29 14.01 0.41
CA PRO A 294 -22.93 14.49 0.55
C PRO A 294 -22.45 15.03 -0.81
N PRO A 295 -21.83 16.22 -0.88
CA PRO A 295 -21.32 16.75 -2.13
C PRO A 295 -20.35 15.75 -2.77
N LYS A 296 -20.43 15.60 -4.10
CA LYS A 296 -19.45 14.82 -4.88
C LYS A 296 -18.05 15.41 -4.63
N PRO A 297 -16.97 14.60 -4.70
CA PRO A 297 -15.62 15.13 -4.57
C PRO A 297 -15.39 16.16 -5.69
N THR A 298 -15.37 17.44 -5.32
CA THR A 298 -14.98 18.54 -6.19
C THR A 298 -13.73 19.18 -5.61
N SER A 299 -12.75 19.38 -6.48
CA SER A 299 -11.53 20.12 -6.23
C SER A 299 -11.84 21.53 -5.80
N THR A 300 -11.63 21.81 -4.52
CA THR A 300 -11.07 23.05 -3.95
C THR A 300 -11.35 23.09 -2.46
N THR A 301 -10.28 23.24 -1.69
CA THR A 301 -10.27 24.01 -0.45
C THR A 301 -10.62 25.46 -0.75
N SER A 302 -11.88 25.78 -1.10
CA SER A 302 -12.36 27.17 -1.02
C SER A 302 -13.89 27.28 -0.95
N ARG A 303 -14.33 27.78 0.20
CA ARG A 303 -15.64 28.34 0.59
C ARG A 303 -16.78 27.36 0.93
N PRO A 304 -17.42 27.54 2.11
CA PRO A 304 -18.65 26.84 2.45
C PRO A 304 -19.75 27.16 1.43
N THR A 305 -20.45 26.14 0.96
CA THR A 305 -21.70 26.33 0.23
C THR A 305 -22.74 26.88 1.21
N LEU A 306 -23.08 28.16 1.08
CA LEU A 306 -24.21 28.76 1.80
C LEU A 306 -25.50 28.18 1.22
N LEU A 307 -26.19 27.33 1.98
CA LEU A 307 -27.61 27.10 1.76
C LEU A 307 -28.35 28.24 2.47
N ARG A 308 -28.87 29.19 1.69
CA ARG A 308 -29.95 30.06 2.19
C ARG A 308 -31.15 29.14 2.43
N SER A 309 -31.68 29.12 3.65
CA SER A 309 -32.99 28.48 3.84
C SER A 309 -34.01 29.32 3.07
N THR A 310 -34.63 28.71 2.07
CA THR A 310 -35.97 29.08 1.65
C THR A 310 -36.92 28.11 2.36
N GLY A 311 -37.65 28.62 3.34
CA GLY A 311 -38.54 27.86 4.21
C GLY A 311 -38.49 28.40 5.62
#